data_AF-A0A0H5QIW8-F1
#
_entry.id   AF-A0A0H5QIW8-F1
#
_cell.length_a   1.000
_cell.length_b   1.000
_cell.length_c   1.000
_cell.angle_alpha   90.00
_cell.angle_beta   90.00
_cell.angle_gamma   90.00
#
_symmetry.space_group_name_H-M   'P 1'
#
loop_
_entity.id
_entity.type
_entity.pdbx_description
1 polymer ?
#
loop_
_entity_poly.entity_id
_entity_poly.type
_entity_poly.pdbx_seq_one_letter_code
_entity_poly.pdbx_strand_id
1 'polypeptide(L)'
;MRRLLRPCCACPCSSSTGGQQYKKHVKNVFPKNIESMPEQPPVQPANLSALVHYALSYPEQLGAISRYLQKQLARELRLDHTLAVRIAVLALHALNDACHTQL
;
A
#
# COMPACT_ATOMS: atom_id res chain seq x y z
N MET A 1 18.73 -8.62 -36.25
CA MET A 1 18.03 -7.61 -35.42
C MET A 1 18.14 -8.01 -33.94
N ARG A 2 19.26 -7.69 -33.29
CA ARG A 2 19.54 -8.05 -31.88
C ARG A 2 19.02 -6.94 -30.96
N ARG A 3 17.95 -7.19 -30.19
CA ARG A 3 17.67 -6.39 -28.98
C ARG A 3 18.39 -7.04 -27.82
N LEU A 4 19.41 -6.34 -27.32
CA LEU A 4 20.24 -6.71 -26.19
C LEU A 4 19.36 -6.87 -24.93
N LEU A 5 19.27 -8.10 -24.42
CA LEU A 5 18.90 -8.35 -23.04
C LEU A 5 19.95 -7.66 -22.15
N ARG A 6 19.51 -6.72 -21.32
CA ARG A 6 20.35 -6.08 -20.31
C ARG A 6 20.15 -6.84 -18.99
N PRO A 7 21.18 -7.50 -18.45
CA PRO A 7 21.07 -8.21 -17.17
C PRO A 7 21.34 -7.27 -15.98
N CYS A 8 20.67 -7.58 -14.88
CA CYS A 8 21.01 -7.23 -13.49
C CYS A 8 20.93 -5.76 -13.04
N CYS A 9 19.82 -5.45 -12.35
CA CYS A 9 19.89 -4.69 -11.11
C CYS A 9 19.00 -5.42 -10.09
N ALA A 10 19.56 -5.76 -8.93
CA ALA A 10 18.99 -6.61 -7.89
C ALA A 10 17.76 -5.99 -7.21
N CYS A 11 16.64 -5.94 -7.91
CA CYS A 11 15.34 -5.55 -7.38
C CYS A 11 14.40 -6.75 -7.55
N PRO A 12 13.66 -7.19 -6.51
CA PRO A 12 12.68 -8.28 -6.60
C PRO A 12 11.42 -7.91 -7.41
N CYS A 13 11.56 -7.09 -8.46
CA CYS A 13 10.47 -6.35 -9.09
C CYS A 13 9.99 -6.92 -10.43
N SER A 14 10.48 -8.08 -10.89
CA SER A 14 10.36 -8.43 -12.31
C SER A 14 10.01 -9.89 -12.58
N SER A 15 8.99 -10.47 -11.93
CA SER A 15 8.30 -11.70 -12.41
C SER A 15 7.26 -12.24 -11.41
N SER A 16 6.25 -11.44 -11.08
CA SER A 16 5.00 -12.05 -10.62
C SER A 16 3.86 -11.05 -10.78
N THR A 17 2.80 -11.49 -11.42
CA THR A 17 1.54 -10.75 -11.62
C THR A 17 0.99 -10.18 -10.30
N GLY A 18 1.40 -10.70 -9.13
CA GLY A 18 1.10 -10.17 -7.80
C GLY A 18 1.76 -8.83 -7.46
N GLY A 19 2.93 -8.52 -8.03
CA GLY A 19 3.72 -7.33 -7.69
C GLY A 19 3.08 -5.99 -8.11
N GLN A 20 2.12 -6.05 -9.05
CA GLN A 20 1.34 -4.89 -9.48
C GLN A 20 0.00 -4.78 -8.73
N GLN A 21 -0.55 -5.89 -8.24
CA GLN A 21 -1.89 -5.93 -7.66
C GLN A 21 -1.88 -5.32 -6.25
N TYR A 22 -0.88 -5.63 -5.42
CA TYR A 22 -0.76 -5.03 -4.09
C TYR A 22 -0.68 -3.49 -4.15
N LYS A 23 0.01 -2.94 -5.17
CA LYS A 23 0.12 -1.49 -5.36
C LYS A 23 -1.22 -0.86 -5.68
N LYS A 24 -2.09 -1.55 -6.43
CA LYS A 24 -3.45 -1.08 -6.71
C LYS A 24 -4.29 -1.06 -5.44
N HIS A 25 -4.24 -2.14 -4.66
CA HIS A 25 -4.95 -2.20 -3.38
C HIS A 25 -4.51 -1.05 -2.47
N VAL A 26 -3.20 -0.82 -2.30
CA VAL A 26 -2.71 0.29 -1.49
C VAL A 26 -3.14 1.64 -2.06
N LYS A 27 -3.03 1.86 -3.38
CA LYS A 27 -3.47 3.12 -4.01
C LYS A 27 -4.96 3.39 -3.84
N ASN A 28 -5.81 2.36 -3.86
CA ASN A 28 -7.26 2.49 -3.70
C ASN A 28 -7.67 2.92 -2.29
N VAL A 29 -6.81 2.72 -1.28
CA VAL A 29 -7.06 3.20 0.09
C VAL A 29 -6.96 4.73 0.17
N PHE A 30 -6.17 5.37 -0.70
CA PHE A 30 -6.06 6.83 -0.76
C PHE A 30 -7.14 7.41 -1.68
N PRO A 31 -7.94 8.39 -1.21
CA PRO A 31 -8.93 9.04 -2.06
C PRO A 31 -8.21 9.95 -3.07
N LYS A 32 -8.85 10.17 -4.23
CA LYS A 32 -8.26 10.98 -5.31
C LYS A 32 -8.31 12.49 -5.03
N ASN A 33 -9.18 12.92 -4.12
CA ASN A 33 -9.43 14.33 -3.78
C ASN A 33 -9.27 14.53 -2.27
N ILE A 34 -8.03 14.44 -1.78
CA ILE A 34 -7.73 14.54 -0.33
C ILE A 34 -7.93 15.98 0.16
N GLU A 35 -7.64 16.98 -0.66
CA GLU A 35 -7.57 18.39 -0.25
C GLU A 35 -8.94 19.07 -0.08
N SER A 36 -10.02 18.48 -0.61
CA SER A 36 -11.36 19.07 -0.63
C SER A 36 -12.35 18.42 0.35
N MET A 37 -11.92 17.48 1.18
CA MET A 37 -12.79 16.79 2.16
C MET A 37 -12.51 17.28 3.60
N PRO A 38 -13.45 18.02 4.22
CA PRO A 38 -13.37 18.36 5.63
C PRO A 38 -13.87 17.17 6.47
N GLU A 39 -13.11 16.79 7.50
CA GLU A 39 -13.58 16.09 8.71
C GLU A 39 -14.14 14.65 8.62
N GLN A 40 -14.44 14.07 7.46
CA GLN A 40 -14.89 12.67 7.33
C GLN A 40 -13.69 11.70 7.31
N PRO A 41 -13.85 10.40 7.67
CA PRO A 41 -12.77 9.43 7.53
C PRO A 41 -12.34 9.41 6.06
N PRO A 42 -11.10 9.81 5.74
CA PRO A 42 -10.67 9.93 4.34
C PRO A 42 -10.53 8.56 3.65
N VAL A 43 -10.66 7.48 4.42
CA VAL A 43 -10.61 6.09 3.97
C VAL A 43 -12.01 5.50 3.87
N GLN A 44 -12.33 4.95 2.69
CA GLN A 44 -13.51 4.10 2.54
C GLN A 44 -13.25 2.76 3.23
N PRO A 45 -14.10 2.33 4.18
CA PRO A 45 -13.88 1.09 4.94
C PRO A 45 -13.81 -0.15 4.04
N ALA A 46 -14.51 -0.14 2.90
CA ALA A 46 -14.46 -1.21 1.90
C ALA A 46 -13.08 -1.35 1.22
N ASN A 47 -12.39 -0.24 0.96
CA ASN A 47 -11.05 -0.29 0.34
C ASN A 47 -10.01 -0.77 1.35
N LEU A 48 -10.18 -0.38 2.61
CA LEU A 48 -9.34 -0.84 3.71
C LEU A 48 -9.53 -2.34 3.96
N SER A 49 -10.77 -2.82 4.04
CA SER A 49 -11.06 -4.24 4.21
C SER A 49 -10.58 -5.08 3.02
N ALA A 50 -10.68 -4.57 1.79
CA ALA A 50 -10.12 -5.23 0.62
C ALA A 50 -8.59 -5.36 0.67
N LEU A 51 -7.89 -4.32 1.15
CA LEU A 51 -6.44 -4.38 1.36
C LEU A 51 -6.07 -5.42 2.43
N VAL A 52 -6.79 -5.42 3.56
CA VAL A 52 -6.58 -6.39 4.64
C VAL A 52 -6.85 -7.81 4.15
N HIS A 53 -7.98 -8.05 3.49
CA HIS A 53 -8.33 -9.36 2.95
C HIS A 53 -7.28 -9.85 1.95
N TYR A 54 -6.79 -8.97 1.06
CA TYR A 54 -5.69 -9.30 0.15
C TYR A 54 -4.41 -9.67 0.90
N ALA A 55 -4.02 -8.90 1.91
CA ALA A 55 -2.82 -9.17 2.70
C ALA A 55 -2.90 -10.50 3.47
N LEU A 56 -4.08 -10.85 3.99
CA LEU A 56 -4.32 -12.15 4.65
C LEU A 56 -4.34 -13.31 3.66
N SER A 57 -4.86 -13.10 2.45
CA SER A 57 -4.89 -14.13 1.40
C SER A 57 -3.49 -14.41 0.80
N TYR A 58 -2.59 -13.41 0.87
CA TYR A 58 -1.26 -13.45 0.29
C TYR A 58 -0.21 -12.93 1.30
N PRO A 59 0.08 -13.70 2.37
CA PRO A 59 0.97 -13.27 3.45
C PRO A 59 2.41 -12.99 2.97
N GLU A 60 2.85 -13.61 1.87
CA GLU A 60 4.15 -13.35 1.25
C GLU A 60 4.26 -11.93 0.68
N GLN A 61 3.12 -11.30 0.36
CA GLN A 61 3.05 -9.90 -0.10
C GLN A 61 3.00 -8.90 1.05
N LEU A 62 2.73 -9.33 2.28
CA LEU A 62 2.59 -8.44 3.45
C LEU A 62 3.84 -7.56 3.63
N GLY A 63 5.03 -8.14 3.54
CA GLY A 63 6.29 -7.39 3.62
C GLY A 63 6.44 -6.33 2.53
N ALA A 64 5.92 -6.59 1.31
CA ALA A 64 5.93 -5.62 0.22
C ALA A 64 4.90 -4.50 0.43
N ILE A 65 3.69 -4.84 0.91
CA ILE A 65 2.63 -3.90 1.27
C ILE A 65 3.12 -2.94 2.36
N SER A 66 3.65 -3.48 3.45
CA SER A 66 4.15 -2.70 4.59
C SER A 66 5.27 -1.74 4.17
N ARG A 67 6.26 -2.21 3.39
CA ARG A 67 7.33 -1.34 2.87
C ARG A 67 6.81 -0.23 1.96
N TYR A 68 5.78 -0.52 1.15
CA TYR A 68 5.20 0.48 0.27
C TYR A 68 4.44 1.55 1.06
N LEU A 69 3.62 1.15 2.03
CA LEU A 69 2.93 2.06 2.95
C LEU A 69 3.90 2.94 3.75
N GLN A 70 5.00 2.37 4.26
CA GLN A 70 6.04 3.12 4.96
C GLN A 70 6.72 4.18 4.07
N LYS A 71 7.05 3.82 2.82
CA LYS A 71 7.61 4.78 1.86
C LYS A 71 6.64 5.91 1.55
N GLN A 72 5.36 5.57 1.38
CA GLN A 72 4.31 6.56 1.15
C GLN A 72 4.16 7.48 2.36
N LEU A 73 4.06 6.92 3.57
CA LEU A 73 3.99 7.68 4.82
C LEU A 73 5.16 8.67 4.96
N ALA A 74 6.39 8.21 4.74
CA ALA A 74 7.58 9.06 4.80
C ALA A 74 7.55 10.20 3.76
N ARG A 75 7.00 9.94 2.57
CA ARG A 75 6.82 10.97 1.53
C ARG A 75 5.75 11.98 1.93
N GLU A 76 4.58 11.53 2.38
CA GLU A 76 3.48 12.41 2.74
C GLU A 76 3.80 13.25 3.99
N LEU A 77 4.58 12.72 4.94
CA LEU A 77 5.11 13.49 6.08
C LEU A 77 6.01 14.65 5.62
N ARG A 78 6.84 14.43 4.59
CA ARG A 78 7.70 15.50 4.04
C ARG A 78 6.92 16.57 3.28
N LEU A 79 5.73 16.23 2.80
CA LEU A 79 4.83 17.14 2.08
C LEU A 79 3.81 17.81 3.02
N ASP A 80 3.86 17.50 4.32
CA ASP A 80 2.90 17.96 5.34
C ASP A 80 1.43 17.64 4.98
N HIS A 81 1.22 16.54 4.25
CA HIS A 81 -0.11 16.07 3.85
C HIS A 81 -0.74 15.26 4.98
N THR A 82 -1.12 15.93 6.07
CA THR A 82 -1.60 15.32 7.32
C THR A 82 -2.75 14.31 7.12
N LEU A 83 -3.64 14.56 6.17
CA LEU A 83 -4.72 13.63 5.82
C LEU A 83 -4.19 12.33 5.18
N ALA A 84 -3.26 12.43 4.24
CA ALA A 84 -2.64 11.26 3.59
C ALA A 84 -1.78 10.45 4.58
N VAL A 85 -1.10 11.15 5.51
CA VAL A 85 -0.38 10.55 6.64
C VAL A 85 -1.34 9.73 7.51
N ARG A 86 -2.47 10.31 7.91
CA ARG A 86 -3.49 9.61 8.72
C ARG A 86 -4.02 8.35 8.02
N ILE A 87 -4.24 8.41 6.71
CA ILE A 87 -4.67 7.26 5.91
C ILE A 87 -3.63 6.14 5.93
N ALA A 88 -2.36 6.47 5.69
CA ALA A 88 -1.30 5.48 5.67
C ALA A 88 -1.12 4.81 7.04
N VAL A 89 -1.23 5.58 8.13
CA VAL A 89 -1.17 5.05 9.51
C VAL A 89 -2.36 4.14 9.80
N LEU A 90 -3.58 4.54 9.43
CA LEU A 90 -4.78 3.69 9.58
C LEU A 90 -4.65 2.37 8.82
N ALA A 91 -4.09 2.41 7.60
CA ALA A 91 -3.84 1.20 6.82
C ALA A 91 -2.83 0.26 7.48
N LEU A 92 -1.74 0.80 8.03
CA LEU A 92 -0.75 0.01 8.76
C LEU A 92 -1.32 -0.59 10.04
N HIS A 93 -2.12 0.18 10.80
CA HIS A 93 -2.77 -0.31 12.02
C HIS A 93 -3.76 -1.44 11.72
N ALA A 94 -4.61 -1.28 10.70
CA ALA A 94 -5.56 -2.31 10.30
C ALA A 94 -4.87 -3.61 9.84
N LEU A 95 -3.73 -3.50 9.15
CA LEU A 95 -2.92 -4.67 8.80
C LEU A 95 -2.32 -5.33 10.05
N ASN A 96 -1.81 -4.55 10.99
CA ASN A 96 -1.24 -5.05 12.24
C ASN A 96 -2.29 -5.81 13.07
N ASP A 97 -3.49 -5.25 13.23
CA ASP A 97 -4.58 -5.87 13.99
C ASP A 97 -5.06 -7.16 13.32
N ALA A 98 -5.15 -7.16 11.98
CA ALA A 98 -5.50 -8.35 11.21
C ALA A 98 -4.43 -9.45 11.30
N CYS A 99 -3.15 -9.09 11.40
CA CYS A 99 -2.08 -10.08 11.57
C CYS A 99 -2.08 -10.70 12.97
N HIS A 100 -2.35 -9.91 14.02
CA HIS A 100 -2.42 -10.42 15.40
C HIS A 100 -3.59 -11.36 15.65
N THR A 101 -4.67 -11.25 14.89
CA THR A 101 -5.84 -12.14 15.01
C THR A 101 -5.68 -13.48 14.27
N GLN A 102 -4.59 -13.67 13.53
CA GLN A 102 -4.28 -14.91 12.80
C GLN A 102 -3.06 -15.70 13.32
N LEU A 103 -2.36 -15.18 14.32
CA LEU A 103 -1.30 -15.89 15.06
C LEU A 103 -1.91 -16.68 16.22
#